data_AF-A0A944BEA0-F1
#
_entry.id   AF-A0A944BEA0-F1
#
_cell.length_a   1.000
_cell.length_b   1.000
_cell.length_c   1.000
_cell.angle_alpha   90.00
_cell.angle_beta   90.00
_cell.angle_gamma   90.00
#
_symmetry.space_group_name_H-M   'P 1'
#
loop_
_entity.id
_entity.type
_entity.pdbx_description
1 polymer ?
#
loop_
_entity_poly.entity_id
_entity_poly.type
_entity_poly.pdbx_seq_one_letter_code
_entity_poly.pdbx_strand_id
1 'polypeptide(L)'
;MKLFFIKIKLIWQGWTNFIIDKISDIRYKKYFDARYDICKSCEEDKHGICEVCGCVVRMKTMSEDSECPHGKWLTIPDTLAMEKLQKRKEEK
;
A
#
# COMPACT_ATOMS: atom_id res chain seq x y z
N MET A 1 22.63 -29.24 29.61
CA MET A 1 22.74 -28.53 28.32
C MET A 1 21.48 -28.66 27.45
N LYS A 2 20.28 -28.33 27.94
CA LYS A 2 19.03 -28.30 27.13
C LYS A 2 18.12 -27.09 27.40
N LEU A 3 18.40 -26.30 28.45
CA LEU A 3 17.52 -25.22 28.90
C LEU A 3 17.92 -23.81 28.40
N PHE A 4 19.15 -23.65 27.89
CA PHE A 4 19.71 -22.34 27.56
C PHE A 4 19.39 -21.88 26.12
N PHE A 5 19.11 -22.81 25.20
CA PHE A 5 18.80 -22.52 23.80
C PHE A 5 17.34 -22.11 23.53
N ILE A 6 16.43 -22.33 24.48
CA ILE A 6 15.00 -22.05 24.32
C ILE A 6 14.71 -20.55 24.34
N LYS A 7 15.40 -19.77 25.19
CA LYS A 7 15.09 -18.35 25.41
C LYS A 7 15.53 -17.42 24.27
N ILE A 8 16.57 -17.77 23.51
CA ILE A 8 17.07 -16.97 22.37
C ILE A 8 16.11 -17.06 21.17
N LYS A 9 15.48 -18.23 20.96
CA LYS A 9 14.49 -18.42 19.89
C LYS A 9 13.24 -17.54 20.07
N LEU A 10 12.81 -17.33 21.33
CA LEU A 10 11.65 -16.52 21.67
C LEU A 10 11.90 -15.00 21.49
N ILE A 11 13.12 -14.53 21.78
CA ILE A 11 13.50 -13.12 21.57
C ILE A 11 13.61 -12.79 20.07
N TRP A 12 14.12 -13.73 19.27
CA TRP A 12 14.20 -13.58 17.81
C TRP A 12 12.81 -13.56 17.16
N GLN A 13 11.88 -14.41 17.63
CA GLN A 13 10.49 -14.42 17.17
C GLN A 13 9.72 -13.14 17.53
N GLY A 14 9.98 -12.56 18.70
CA GLY A 14 9.38 -11.28 19.10
C GLY A 14 9.83 -10.12 18.20
N TRP A 15 11.11 -10.08 17.84
CA TRP A 15 11.65 -9.07 16.93
C TRP A 15 11.18 -9.25 15.48
N THR A 16 11.00 -10.47 14.99
CA THR A 16 10.42 -10.69 13.64
C THR A 16 8.99 -10.16 13.53
N ASN A 17 8.16 -10.35 14.56
CA ASN A 17 6.79 -9.83 14.56
C ASN A 17 6.76 -8.30 14.66
N PHE A 18 7.64 -7.69 15.46
CA PHE A 18 7.78 -6.23 15.56
C PHE A 18 8.27 -5.59 14.24
N ILE A 19 9.15 -6.28 13.52
CA ILE A 19 9.67 -5.82 12.23
C ILE A 19 8.61 -5.92 11.12
N ILE A 20 7.81 -6.98 11.09
CA ILE A 20 6.72 -7.13 10.09
C ILE A 20 5.64 -6.06 10.31
N ASP A 21 5.26 -5.79 11.55
CA ASP A 21 4.25 -4.78 11.91
C ASP A 21 4.67 -3.34 11.57
N LYS A 22 5.98 -3.04 11.66
CA LYS A 22 6.55 -1.72 11.31
C LYS A 22 6.87 -1.52 9.82
N ILE A 23 6.95 -2.58 9.01
CA ILE A 23 7.39 -2.51 7.61
C ILE A 23 6.24 -2.26 6.62
N SER A 24 5.04 -2.75 6.88
CA SER A 24 3.95 -2.66 5.90
C SER A 24 3.28 -1.29 5.78
N ASP A 25 3.43 -0.39 6.77
CA ASP A 25 2.51 0.75 6.89
C ASP A 25 3.08 2.15 6.52
N ILE A 26 4.30 2.29 5.95
CA ILE A 26 4.86 3.66 5.76
C ILE A 26 5.45 3.96 4.38
N ARG A 27 5.84 2.99 3.54
CA ARG A 27 6.50 3.35 2.28
C ARG A 27 5.59 4.06 1.28
N TYR A 28 4.35 3.59 1.15
CA TYR A 28 3.42 4.06 0.12
C TYR A 28 2.13 4.65 0.68
N LYS A 29 2.09 4.91 1.99
CA LYS A 29 0.91 5.44 2.66
C LYS A 29 0.33 6.68 1.96
N LYS A 30 1.19 7.62 1.54
CA LYS A 30 0.76 8.82 0.81
C LYS A 30 -0.03 8.50 -0.48
N TYR A 31 0.33 7.43 -1.18
CA TYR A 31 -0.34 7.03 -2.41
C TYR A 31 -1.64 6.28 -2.12
N PHE A 32 -1.66 5.46 -1.07
CA PHE A 32 -2.87 4.76 -0.63
C PHE A 32 -3.94 5.76 -0.18
N ASP A 33 -3.55 6.76 0.61
CA ASP A 33 -4.44 7.84 1.04
C ASP A 33 -4.95 8.64 -0.17
N ALA A 34 -4.06 9.03 -1.10
CA ALA A 34 -4.45 9.75 -2.32
C ALA A 34 -5.44 8.95 -3.19
N ARG A 35 -5.17 7.65 -3.39
CA ARG A 35 -6.09 6.75 -4.11
C ARG A 35 -7.43 6.62 -3.39
N TYR A 36 -7.42 6.54 -2.06
CA TYR A 36 -8.62 6.46 -1.24
C TYR A 36 -9.46 7.73 -1.31
N ASP A 37 -8.83 8.91 -1.29
CA ASP A 37 -9.52 10.19 -1.43
C ASP A 37 -10.18 10.35 -2.81
N ILE A 38 -9.55 9.82 -3.87
CA ILE A 38 -10.15 9.74 -5.20
C ILE A 38 -11.39 8.86 -5.18
N CYS A 39 -11.33 7.68 -4.54
CA CYS A 39 -12.48 6.79 -4.46
C CYS A 39 -13.61 7.35 -3.58
N LYS A 40 -13.29 8.03 -2.49
CA LYS A 40 -14.28 8.63 -1.57
C LYS A 40 -15.14 9.72 -2.25
N SER A 41 -14.59 10.37 -3.28
CA SER A 41 -15.30 11.35 -4.11
C SER A 41 -15.85 10.75 -5.41
N CYS A 42 -15.71 9.44 -5.61
CA CYS A 42 -16.15 8.75 -6.82
C CYS A 42 -17.62 8.34 -6.72
N GLU A 43 -18.40 8.60 -7.76
CA GLU A 43 -19.83 8.23 -7.86
C GLU A 43 -20.07 6.72 -7.76
N GLU A 44 -19.08 5.93 -8.17
CA GLU A 44 -19.10 4.46 -8.12
C GLU A 44 -18.88 3.88 -6.71
N ASP A 45 -18.45 4.69 -5.72
CA ASP A 45 -18.28 4.22 -4.35
C ASP A 45 -19.62 4.27 -3.59
N LYS A 46 -20.24 3.10 -3.42
CA LYS A 46 -21.43 2.93 -2.58
C LYS A 46 -21.04 2.25 -1.27
N HIS A 47 -20.99 3.04 -0.21
CA HIS A 47 -20.72 2.58 1.16
C HIS A 47 -19.35 1.88 1.33
N GLY A 48 -18.32 2.31 0.60
CA GLY A 48 -16.96 1.74 0.67
C GLY A 48 -16.74 0.55 -0.26
N ILE A 49 -17.68 0.29 -1.17
CA ILE A 49 -17.61 -0.74 -2.20
C ILE A 49 -17.77 -0.07 -3.56
N CYS A 50 -16.84 -0.32 -4.47
CA CYS A 50 -16.94 0.22 -5.82
C CYS A 50 -17.84 -0.68 -6.68
N GLU A 51 -18.88 -0.11 -7.29
CA GLU A 51 -19.87 -0.84 -8.09
C GLU A 51 -19.32 -1.39 -9.41
N VAL A 52 -18.20 -0.85 -9.89
CA VAL A 52 -17.59 -1.27 -11.16
C VAL A 52 -16.74 -2.53 -11.00
N CYS A 53 -15.92 -2.59 -9.95
CA CYS A 53 -15.04 -3.74 -9.67
C CYS A 53 -15.62 -4.72 -8.64
N GLY A 54 -16.65 -4.32 -7.88
CA GLY A 54 -17.16 -5.06 -6.72
C GLY A 54 -16.21 -5.11 -5.52
N CYS A 55 -15.20 -4.25 -5.49
CA CYS A 55 -14.10 -4.33 -4.54
C CYS A 55 -14.29 -3.38 -3.34
N VAL A 56 -13.83 -3.80 -2.16
CA VAL A 56 -13.77 -2.92 -0.98
C VAL A 56 -12.74 -1.84 -1.23
N VAL A 57 -13.19 -0.59 -1.35
CA VAL A 57 -12.39 0.56 -1.78
C VAL A 57 -11.12 0.68 -0.95
N ARG A 58 -11.25 0.65 0.37
CA ARG A 58 -10.11 0.81 1.29
C ARG A 58 -9.04 -0.27 1.12
N MET A 59 -9.43 -1.51 0.81
CA MET A 59 -8.48 -2.61 0.61
C MET A 59 -7.81 -2.50 -0.75
N LYS A 60 -8.58 -2.19 -1.80
CA LYS A 60 -8.04 -2.09 -3.15
C LYS A 60 -7.05 -0.93 -3.28
N THR A 61 -7.31 0.21 -2.65
CA THR A 61 -6.41 1.37 -2.73
C THR A 61 -5.06 1.12 -2.06
N MET A 62 -5.01 0.21 -1.07
CA MET A 62 -3.79 -0.24 -0.39
C MET A 62 -3.01 -1.32 -1.17
N SER A 63 -3.57 -1.91 -2.22
CA SER A 63 -2.86 -2.87 -3.06
C SER A 63 -1.93 -2.15 -4.04
N GLU A 64 -0.63 -2.43 -3.95
CA GLU A 64 0.39 -1.73 -4.74
C GLU A 64 0.21 -1.94 -6.26
N ASP A 65 -0.05 -3.20 -6.64
CA ASP A 65 -0.20 -3.65 -8.03
C ASP A 65 -1.62 -3.48 -8.58
N SER A 66 -2.57 -3.05 -7.75
CA SER A 66 -3.91 -2.72 -8.23
C SER A 66 -3.94 -1.38 -8.96
N GLU A 67 -4.93 -1.22 -9.82
CA GLU A 67 -5.25 0.03 -10.49
C GLU A 67 -6.77 0.27 -10.56
N CYS A 68 -7.15 1.52 -10.86
CA CYS A 68 -8.55 1.87 -11.08
C CYS A 68 -8.99 1.37 -12.48
N PRO A 69 -10.14 0.67 -12.62
CA PRO A 69 -10.64 0.25 -13.94
C PRO A 69 -10.98 1.43 -14.86
N HIS A 70 -11.20 2.63 -14.31
CA HIS A 70 -11.39 3.87 -15.06
C HIS A 70 -10.09 4.67 -15.25
N GLY A 71 -8.95 4.15 -14.82
CA GLY A 71 -7.65 4.84 -14.93
C GLY A 71 -7.51 6.09 -14.06
N LYS A 72 -8.40 6.32 -13.08
CA LYS A 72 -8.31 7.49 -12.16
C LYS A 72 -7.04 7.48 -11.31
N TRP A 73 -6.45 6.31 -11.10
CA TRP A 73 -5.17 6.10 -10.44
C TRP A 73 -4.53 4.80 -10.95
N LEU A 74 -3.20 4.79 -10.99
CA LEU A 74 -2.37 3.69 -11.51
C LEU A 74 -1.76 2.85 -10.39
N THR A 75 -1.02 1.80 -10.75
CA THR A 75 -0.19 1.03 -9.81
C THR A 75 0.86 1.92 -9.12
N ILE A 76 1.36 1.50 -7.96
CA ILE A 76 2.39 2.24 -7.22
C ILE A 76 3.70 2.29 -8.02
N PRO A 77 4.19 1.17 -8.60
CA PRO A 77 5.36 1.20 -9.47
C PRO A 77 5.24 2.21 -10.61
N ASP A 78 4.08 2.27 -11.28
CA ASP A 78 3.86 3.19 -12.40
C ASP A 78 3.82 4.64 -11.93
N THR A 79 3.14 4.93 -10.83
CA THR A 79 3.09 6.28 -10.25
C THR A 79 4.51 6.79 -9.94
N LEU A 80 5.35 5.93 -9.34
CA LEU A 80 6.74 6.26 -9.04
C LEU A 80 7.59 6.46 -10.31
N ALA A 81 7.35 5.67 -11.35
CA ALA A 81 8.05 5.81 -12.63
C ALA A 81 7.73 7.16 -13.28
N MET A 82 6.46 7.58 -13.24
CA MET A 82 5.99 8.85 -13.78
C MET A 82 6.58 10.05 -13.01
N GLU A 83 6.58 10.02 -11.67
CA GLU A 83 7.21 11.07 -10.85
C GLU A 83 8.70 11.25 -11.17
N LYS A 84 9.44 10.14 -11.37
CA LYS A 84 10.86 10.18 -11.75
C LYS A 84 11.07 10.78 -13.14
N LEU A 85 10.19 10.45 -14.10
CA LEU A 85 10.24 11.01 -15.44
C LEU A 85 9.99 12.52 -15.44
N GLN A 86 9.04 12.98 -14.64
CA GLN A 86 8.72 14.40 -14.51
C GLN A 86 9.90 15.20 -13.95
N LYS A 87 10.52 14.73 -12.85
CA LYS A 87 11.71 15.39 -12.28
C LYS A 87 12.87 15.54 -13.27
N ARG A 88 13.13 14.49 -14.07
CA ARG A 88 14.17 14.55 -15.12
C ARG A 88 13.88 15.55 -16.25
N LYS A 89 12.60 15.89 -16.48
CA LYS A 89 12.22 16.90 -17.47
C LYS A 89 12.36 18.31 -16.91
N GLU A 90 12.13 18.49 -15.61
CA GLU A 90 12.27 19.78 -14.92
C GLU A 90 13.75 20.18 -14.70
N GLU A 91 14.65 19.20 -14.68
CA GLU A 91 16.11 19.40 -14.55
C GLU A 91 16.82 19.69 -15.90
N LYS A 92 16.10 19.68 -17.03
CA LYS A 92 16.63 19.93 -18.38
C LYS A 92 16.10 21.24 -18.95
#